data_AF-A0A5C9BHU7-F1
#
_entry.id   AF-A0A5C9BHU7-F1
#
_cell.length_a   1.000
_cell.length_b   1.000
_cell.length_c   1.000
_cell.angle_alpha   90.00
_cell.angle_beta   90.00
_cell.angle_gamma   90.00
#
_symmetry.space_group_name_H-M   'P 1'
#
loop_
_entity.id
_entity.type
_entity.pdbx_description
1 polymer ?
#
loop_
_entity_poly.entity_id
_entity_poly.type
_entity_poly.pdbx_seq_one_letter_code
_entity_poly.pdbx_strand_id
1 'polypeptide(L)'
;MENTKPCDYLSLKAWFVEYGKPVFNSDKLLHYHTKPIQRELIEAGAMAKVGVNIFLHKTRFWPEYQRIVSANCGQADGGRIKSGGSQE
;
A
#
# COMPACT_ATOMS: atom_id res chain seq x y z
N MET A 1 -5.51 -7.13 -19.43
CA MET A 1 -6.26 -6.97 -18.16
C MET A 1 -6.38 -8.35 -17.55
N GLU A 2 -5.52 -8.65 -16.59
CA GLU A 2 -5.48 -9.99 -16.00
C GLU A 2 -6.70 -10.24 -15.11
N ASN A 3 -7.13 -11.51 -15.08
CA ASN A 3 -8.30 -12.06 -14.41
C ASN A 3 -8.28 -11.85 -12.87
N THR A 4 -8.46 -10.63 -12.38
CA THR A 4 -8.77 -10.42 -10.95
C THR A 4 -10.22 -10.78 -10.71
N LYS A 5 -10.49 -11.93 -10.07
CA LYS A 5 -11.85 -12.30 -9.72
C LYS A 5 -12.21 -11.65 -8.38
N PRO A 6 -13.49 -11.27 -8.15
CA PRO A 6 -13.92 -10.75 -6.86
C PRO A 6 -13.57 -11.69 -5.68
N CYS A 7 -13.52 -13.00 -5.93
CA CYS A 7 -13.16 -14.02 -4.96
C CYS A 7 -11.67 -13.98 -4.52
N ASP A 8 -10.80 -13.29 -5.27
CA ASP A 8 -9.39 -13.14 -4.94
C ASP A 8 -9.14 -12.00 -3.93
N TYR A 9 -10.18 -11.23 -3.61
CA TYR A 9 -10.14 -10.15 -2.65
C TYR A 9 -10.73 -10.59 -1.31
N LEU A 10 -9.98 -10.33 -0.24
CA LEU A 10 -10.43 -10.58 1.12
C LEU A 10 -10.65 -9.26 1.85
N SER A 11 -11.74 -9.19 2.61
CA SER A 11 -11.87 -8.17 3.65
C SER A 11 -10.82 -8.43 4.74
N LEU A 12 -10.52 -7.42 5.56
CA LEU A 12 -9.56 -7.54 6.67
C LEU A 12 -9.93 -8.66 7.65
N LYS A 13 -11.24 -8.82 7.92
CA LYS A 13 -11.76 -9.90 8.73
C LYS A 13 -11.51 -11.27 8.08
N ALA A 14 -11.77 -11.41 6.78
CA ALA A 14 -11.56 -12.66 6.06
C ALA A 14 -10.06 -13.01 5.93
N TRP A 15 -9.20 -12.00 5.76
CA TRP A 15 -7.74 -12.18 5.76
C TRP A 15 -7.24 -12.82 7.05
N PHE A 16 -7.70 -12.32 8.21
CA PHE A 16 -7.32 -12.88 9.50
C PHE A 16 -7.76 -14.34 9.65
N VAL A 17 -8.96 -14.68 9.18
CA VAL A 17 -9.47 -16.07 9.20
C VAL A 17 -8.65 -16.98 8.30
N GLU A 18 -8.23 -16.50 7.12
CA GLU A 18 -7.51 -17.31 6.13
C GLU A 18 -6.02 -17.51 6.50
N TYR A 19 -5.34 -16.46 6.97
CA TYR A 19 -3.90 -16.49 7.25
C TYR A 19 -3.54 -16.56 8.74
N GLY A 20 -4.53 -16.53 9.63
CA GLY A 20 -4.34 -16.53 11.10
C GLY A 20 -3.63 -15.29 11.65
N LYS A 21 -3.37 -14.28 10.81
CA LYS A 21 -2.62 -13.06 11.15
C LYS A 21 -3.26 -11.85 10.50
N PRO A 22 -3.38 -10.73 11.21
CA PRO A 22 -3.88 -9.50 10.62
C PRO A 22 -2.80 -8.91 9.69
N VAL A 23 -3.22 -8.25 8.61
CA VAL A 23 -2.28 -7.56 7.69
C VAL A 23 -1.51 -6.47 8.42
N PHE A 24 -2.21 -5.72 9.26
CA PHE A 24 -1.65 -4.76 10.21
C PHE A 24 -2.33 -4.96 11.55
N ASN A 25 -1.63 -4.64 12.65
CA ASN A 25 -2.16 -4.80 14.02
C ASN A 25 -3.43 -3.97 14.31
N SER A 26 -3.77 -2.99 13.46
CA SER A 26 -5.03 -2.25 13.54
C SER A 26 -5.45 -1.71 12.18
N ASP A 27 -6.76 -1.47 12.00
CA ASP A 27 -7.30 -0.79 10.81
C ASP A 27 -6.72 0.62 10.64
N LYS A 28 -6.40 1.29 11.76
CA LYS A 28 -5.76 2.61 11.75
C LYS A 28 -4.36 2.56 11.13
N LEU A 29 -3.58 1.52 11.44
CA LEU A 29 -2.24 1.32 10.86
C LEU A 29 -2.35 1.02 9.36
N LEU A 30 -3.26 0.14 8.96
CA LEU A 30 -3.51 -0.09 7.54
C LEU A 30 -3.85 1.21 6.83
N HIS A 31 -4.78 2.01 7.37
CA HIS A 31 -5.14 3.28 6.78
C HIS A 31 -3.96 4.23 6.70
N TYR A 32 -3.15 4.34 7.77
CA TYR A 32 -1.95 5.19 7.79
C TYR A 32 -0.95 4.80 6.69
N HIS A 33 -0.66 3.51 6.54
CA HIS A 33 0.30 3.03 5.53
C HIS A 33 -0.23 3.06 4.11
N THR A 34 -1.52 2.78 3.92
CA THR A 34 -2.12 2.72 2.58
C THR A 34 -2.58 4.07 2.09
N LYS A 35 -3.00 5.01 2.93
CA LYS A 35 -3.47 6.35 2.53
C LYS A 35 -2.55 7.08 1.54
N PRO A 36 -1.21 7.16 1.74
CA PRO A 36 -0.34 7.83 0.78
C PRO A 36 -0.18 7.10 -0.55
N ILE A 37 -0.39 5.78 -0.58
CA ILE A 37 -0.13 4.90 -1.72
C ILE A 37 -1.40 4.21 -2.24
N GLN A 38 -2.55 4.71 -1.81
CA GLN A 38 -3.83 4.02 -1.97
C GLN A 38 -4.20 3.93 -3.46
N ARG A 39 -3.92 5.00 -4.20
CA ARG A 39 -4.19 5.07 -5.63
C ARG A 39 -3.35 4.02 -6.36
N GLU A 40 -2.04 4.00 -6.10
CA GLU A 40 -1.13 3.02 -6.71
C GLU A 40 -1.51 1.57 -6.40
N LEU A 41 -1.92 1.27 -5.16
CA LEU A 41 -2.39 -0.07 -4.78
C LEU A 41 -3.68 -0.47 -5.50
N ILE A 42 -4.58 0.47 -5.76
CA ILE A 42 -5.82 0.22 -6.52
C ILE A 42 -5.51 0.01 -8.00
N GLU A 43 -4.64 0.85 -8.58
CA GLU A 43 -4.22 0.75 -9.98
C GLU A 43 -3.46 -0.55 -10.26
N ALA A 44 -2.67 -1.03 -9.29
CA ALA A 44 -1.99 -2.32 -9.34
C ALA A 44 -2.93 -3.53 -9.14
N GLY A 45 -4.20 -3.30 -8.81
CA GLY A 45 -5.17 -4.35 -8.47
C GLY A 45 -4.86 -5.06 -7.14
N ALA A 46 -3.97 -4.51 -6.32
CA ALA A 46 -3.56 -5.05 -5.03
C ALA A 46 -4.57 -4.75 -3.91
N MET A 47 -5.34 -3.68 -4.06
CA MET A 47 -6.35 -3.22 -3.10
C MET A 47 -7.62 -2.79 -3.82
N ALA A 48 -8.77 -2.96 -3.18
CA ALA A 48 -10.04 -2.37 -3.58
C ALA A 48 -10.71 -1.71 -2.38
N LYS A 49 -11.38 -0.58 -2.61
CA LYS A 49 -12.15 0.14 -1.58
C LYS A 49 -13.59 0.32 -2.05
N VAL A 50 -14.54 -0.14 -1.23
CA VAL A 50 -15.98 0.04 -1.46
C VAL A 50 -16.59 0.71 -0.24
N GLY A 51 -16.83 2.02 -0.36
CA GLY A 51 -17.24 2.86 0.78
C GLY A 51 -16.17 2.89 1.87
N VAL A 52 -16.51 2.40 3.06
CA VAL A 52 -15.58 2.27 4.20
C VAL A 52 -14.83 0.94 4.22
N ASN A 53 -15.24 -0.03 3.42
CA ASN A 53 -14.66 -1.37 3.43
C ASN A 53 -13.41 -1.43 2.53
N ILE A 54 -12.37 -2.06 3.06
CA ILE A 54 -11.11 -2.33 2.36
C ILE A 54 -11.03 -3.82 2.07
N PHE A 55 -10.65 -4.12 0.83
CA PHE A 55 -10.40 -5.47 0.37
C PHE A 55 -9.00 -5.56 -0.22
N LEU A 56 -8.30 -6.64 0.09
CA LEU A 56 -6.91 -6.85 -0.31
C LEU A 56 -6.81 -8.12 -1.15
N HIS A 57 -6.06 -8.05 -2.24
CA HIS A 57 -5.84 -9.21 -3.09
C HIS A 57 -4.89 -10.19 -2.42
N LYS A 58 -5.28 -11.46 -2.30
CA LYS A 58 -4.55 -12.52 -1.57
C LYS A 58 -3.05 -12.59 -1.92
N THR A 59 -2.74 -12.61 -3.21
CA THR A 59 -1.37 -12.81 -3.72
C THR A 59 -0.67 -11.55 -4.21
N ARG A 60 -1.40 -10.48 -4.52
CA ARG A 60 -0.85 -9.24 -5.12
C ARG A 60 -0.61 -8.14 -4.11
N PHE A 61 -1.30 -8.17 -2.96
CA PHE A 61 -1.20 -7.10 -1.97
C PHE A 61 0.24 -6.87 -1.49
N TRP A 62 0.89 -7.90 -0.94
CA TRP A 62 2.25 -7.78 -0.39
C TRP A 62 3.32 -7.39 -1.43
N PRO A 63 3.43 -8.05 -2.60
CA PRO A 63 4.47 -7.68 -3.56
C PRO A 63 4.31 -6.25 -4.08
N GLU A 64 3.08 -5.81 -4.37
CA GLU A 64 2.84 -4.45 -4.84
C GLU A 64 3.02 -3.41 -3.72
N TYR A 65 2.58 -3.73 -2.50
CA TYR A 65 2.85 -2.89 -1.33
C TYR A 65 4.36 -2.70 -1.12
N GLN A 66 5.14 -3.78 -1.17
CA GLN A 66 6.59 -3.69 -1.03
C GLN A 66 7.22 -2.89 -2.17
N ARG A 67 6.76 -3.08 -3.41
CA ARG A 67 7.25 -2.34 -4.58
C ARG A 67 6.99 -0.84 -4.45
N ILE A 68 5.77 -0.44 -4.11
CA ILE A 68 5.37 0.97 -4.01
C ILE A 68 6.02 1.63 -2.79
N VAL A 69 6.04 0.95 -1.64
CA VAL A 69 6.73 1.46 -0.44
C VAL A 69 8.23 1.61 -0.70
N SER A 70 8.87 0.68 -1.41
CA SER A 70 10.30 0.79 -1.74
C SER A 70 10.56 1.96 -2.70
N ALA A 71 9.69 2.15 -3.70
CA ALA A 71 9.77 3.29 -4.62
C ALA A 71 9.62 4.64 -3.89
N ASN A 72 8.72 4.72 -2.91
CA ASN A 72 8.50 5.93 -2.11
C ASN A 72 9.54 6.12 -0.99
N CYS A 73 10.15 5.05 -0.49
CA CYS A 73 11.25 5.11 0.49
C CYS A 73 12.58 5.52 -0.17
N GLY A 74 12.78 5.21 -1.46
CA GLY A 74 13.82 5.80 -2.30
C GLY A 74 13.61 7.28 -2.60
N GLN A 75 12.43 7.82 -2.28
CA GLN A 75 12.07 9.24 -2.30
C GLN A 75 12.01 9.81 -0.88
N ALA A 76 12.89 9.34 0.01
CA ALA A 76 13.32 10.15 1.14
C ALA A 76 13.97 11.40 0.55
N ASP A 77 13.22 12.51 0.60
CA ASP A 77 13.69 13.87 0.73
C ASP A 77 15.12 14.06 0.19
N GLY A 78 15.19 14.44 -1.09
CA GLY A 78 16.28 15.29 -1.54
C GLY A 78 16.20 16.54 -0.69
N GLY A 79 16.79 16.48 0.50
CA GLY A 79 17.13 17.61 1.32
C GLY A 79 17.86 18.53 0.40
N ARG A 80 17.13 19.54 -0.07
CA ARG A 80 17.65 20.64 -0.87
C ARG A 80 18.54 21.42 0.08
N ILE A 81 19.72 20.91 0.35
CA ILE A 81 20.85 21.73 0.70
C ILE A 81 21.05 22.62 -0.52
N LYS A 82 20.47 23.82 -0.48
CA LYS A 82 21.00 24.92 -1.27
C LYS A 82 22.44 25.06 -0.80
N SER A 83 23.37 24.42 -1.49
CA SER A 83 24.76 24.83 -1.51
C SER A 83 24.77 26.21 -2.17
N GLY A 84 24.47 27.23 -1.36
CA GLY A 84 24.77 28.60 -1.70
C GLY A 84 26.28 28.68 -1.79
N GLY A 85 26.78 28.71 -3.02
CA GLY A 85 28.11 29.20 -3.27
C GLY A 85 28.15 30.66 -2.82
N SER A 86 28.99 30.94 -1.83
CA SER A 86 29.63 32.24 -1.69
C SER A 86 31.08 32.02 -2.07
N GLN A 87 31.39 32.40 -3.31
CA GLN A 87 32.66 33.07 -3.58
C GLN A 87 32.69 34.32 -2.71
N GLU A 88 33.78 34.52 -1.98
CA GLU A 88 34.58 35.75 -1.85
C GLU A 88 35.75 35.50 -0.89
#